data_AF-A0A4Q0VH84-F1
#
_entry.id   AF-A0A4Q0VH84-F1
#
_cell.length_a   1.000
_cell.length_b   1.000
_cell.length_c   1.000
_cell.angle_alpha   90.00
_cell.angle_beta   90.00
_cell.angle_gamma   90.00
#
_symmetry.space_group_name_H-M   'P 1'
#
loop_
_entity.id
_entity.type
_entity.pdbx_description
1 polymer ?
#
loop_
_entity_poly.entity_id
_entity_poly.type
_entity_poly.pdbx_seq_one_letter_code
_entity_poly.pdbx_strand_id
1 'polypeptide(L)'
;MTEQMPAPKVDVTKLAEKDEHATIKYGPLDDKGNPTKSKEVTFRDPGYGVLMQIRSKQNVGDNERDFGEMANLINENVIVHPRYAFADLNKSVSKKDESKVVTLDGRKGKKVQILMKFPGYREAINLVTDIRGANGADMSLGVLNALDQDVFRHADKPDNPLDIQFWGDNGGGVQAISEALTYFTEVMDREGYLTIFGKAVTFLQPLY
;
A
#
# COMPACT_ATOMS: atom_id res chain seq x y z
N MET A 1 6.33 36.43 37.40
CA MET A 1 7.31 36.37 36.29
C MET A 1 6.97 35.16 35.47
N THR A 2 6.47 35.35 34.26
CA THR A 2 6.17 34.28 33.30
C THR A 2 7.46 33.95 32.56
N GLU A 3 8.02 32.77 32.78
CA GLU A 3 9.15 32.27 32.00
C GLU A 3 8.71 32.12 30.54
N GLN A 4 9.29 32.94 29.66
CA GLN A 4 9.16 32.74 28.22
C GLN A 4 9.94 31.48 27.84
N MET A 5 9.21 30.47 27.35
CA MET A 5 9.83 29.30 26.74
C MET A 5 10.73 29.76 25.59
N PRO A 6 11.95 29.22 25.47
CA PRO A 6 12.85 29.57 24.39
C PRO A 6 12.19 29.25 23.04
N ALA A 7 12.25 30.21 22.12
CA ALA A 7 11.75 30.02 20.77
C ALA A 7 12.40 28.77 20.13
N PRO A 8 11.63 27.93 19.41
CA PRO A 8 12.18 26.75 18.76
C PRO A 8 13.34 27.14 17.85
N LYS A 9 14.47 26.41 17.96
CA LYS A 9 15.70 26.65 17.19
C LYS A 9 15.52 26.53 15.68
N VAL A 10 14.40 25.98 15.23
CA VAL A 10 14.02 25.83 13.83
C VAL A 10 12.78 26.69 13.60
N ASP A 11 12.92 27.65 12.71
CA ASP A 11 11.80 28.46 12.24
C ASP A 11 10.91 27.60 11.33
N VAL A 12 9.84 27.05 11.90
CA VAL A 12 8.89 26.18 11.21
C VAL A 12 8.19 26.87 10.04
N THR A 13 8.18 28.20 9.98
CA THR A 13 7.58 28.94 8.86
C THR A 13 8.41 28.83 7.57
N LYS A 14 9.74 28.80 7.69
CA LYS A 14 10.66 28.61 6.54
C LYS A 14 10.65 27.20 5.97
N LEU A 15 10.18 26.21 6.74
CA LEU A 15 9.96 24.85 6.24
C LEU A 15 8.71 24.78 5.37
N ALA A 16 7.64 25.50 5.73
CA ALA A 16 6.41 25.57 4.95
C ALA A 16 6.58 26.32 3.62
N GLU A 17 7.50 27.28 3.53
CA GLU A 17 7.83 28.00 2.29
C GLU A 17 8.47 27.12 1.21
N LYS A 18 8.95 25.92 1.58
CA LYS A 18 9.55 24.94 0.65
C LYS A 18 8.62 23.78 0.30
N ASP A 19 7.40 23.80 0.83
CA ASP A 19 6.43 22.76 0.54
C ASP A 19 5.94 22.89 -0.91
N GLU A 20 5.82 21.75 -1.61
CA GLU A 20 5.23 21.69 -2.94
C GLU A 20 3.74 21.40 -2.81
N HIS A 21 2.91 22.35 -3.22
CA HIS A 21 1.47 22.19 -3.29
C HIS A 21 1.05 21.73 -4.68
N ALA A 22 0.27 20.65 -4.75
CA ALA A 22 -0.17 20.07 -6.01
C ALA A 22 -1.61 19.53 -5.92
N THR A 23 -2.38 19.77 -6.97
CA THR A 23 -3.65 19.07 -7.19
C THR A 23 -3.38 17.75 -7.89
N ILE A 24 -3.55 16.62 -7.19
CA ILE A 24 -3.36 15.29 -7.76
C ILE A 24 -4.70 14.76 -8.27
N LYS A 25 -4.74 14.41 -9.56
CA LYS A 25 -5.89 13.78 -10.22
C LYS A 25 -5.79 12.25 -10.11
N TYR A 26 -6.88 11.58 -9.78
CA TYR A 26 -6.96 10.13 -9.55
C TYR A 26 -8.36 9.58 -9.86
N GLY A 27 -8.52 8.26 -9.73
CA GLY A 27 -9.80 7.58 -9.94
C GLY A 27 -10.08 7.24 -11.41
N PRO A 28 -11.31 6.78 -11.74
CA PRO A 28 -11.65 6.34 -13.08
C PRO A 28 -11.55 7.49 -14.08
N LEU A 29 -11.26 7.14 -15.34
CA LEU A 29 -11.17 8.09 -16.43
C LEU A 29 -12.57 8.49 -16.93
N ASP A 30 -12.74 9.76 -17.29
CA ASP A 30 -13.90 10.25 -18.04
C ASP A 30 -13.84 9.83 -19.52
N ASP A 31 -14.88 10.16 -20.28
CA ASP A 31 -14.96 9.88 -21.72
C ASP A 31 -13.84 10.53 -22.55
N LYS A 32 -13.08 11.45 -21.95
CA LYS A 32 -11.94 12.14 -22.56
C LYS A 32 -10.60 11.60 -22.04
N GLY A 33 -10.60 10.54 -21.24
CA GLY A 33 -9.40 9.91 -20.69
C GLY A 33 -8.79 10.62 -19.48
N ASN A 34 -9.51 11.54 -18.82
CA ASN A 34 -9.01 12.26 -17.65
C ASN A 34 -9.51 11.65 -16.34
N PRO A 35 -8.69 11.56 -15.27
CA PRO A 35 -9.17 11.10 -13.98
C PRO A 35 -10.27 12.01 -13.46
N THR A 36 -11.34 11.40 -12.94
CA THR A 36 -12.57 12.08 -12.52
C THR A 36 -12.51 12.69 -11.13
N LYS A 37 -11.54 12.31 -10.30
CA LYS A 37 -11.34 12.85 -8.95
C LYS A 37 -10.06 13.67 -8.88
N SER A 38 -10.02 14.61 -7.93
CA SER A 38 -8.81 15.34 -7.58
C SER A 38 -8.69 15.51 -6.06
N LYS A 39 -7.46 15.73 -5.58
CA LYS A 39 -7.16 15.97 -4.18
C LYS A 39 -6.00 16.96 -4.08
N GLU A 40 -6.16 17.96 -3.24
CA GLU A 40 -5.06 18.86 -2.90
C GLU A 40 -4.08 18.14 -1.99
N VAL A 41 -2.82 18.16 -2.38
CA VAL A 41 -1.73 17.47 -1.69
C VAL A 41 -0.58 18.44 -1.47
N THR A 42 0.09 18.28 -0.34
CA THR A 42 1.30 19.04 -0.02
C THR A 42 2.43 18.08 0.27
N PHE A 43 3.52 18.21 -0.48
CA PHE A 43 4.75 17.45 -0.28
C PHE A 43 5.82 18.31 0.36
N ARG A 44 6.68 17.67 1.16
CA ARG A 44 7.82 18.30 1.79
C ARG A 44 9.08 17.50 1.53
N ASP A 45 10.17 18.19 1.24
CA ASP A 45 11.50 17.57 1.26
C ASP A 45 11.82 17.10 2.69
N PRO A 46 11.98 15.78 2.92
CA PRO A 46 12.22 15.25 4.26
C PRO A 46 13.67 15.47 4.73
N GLY A 47 14.53 16.04 3.88
CA GLY A 47 15.95 16.20 4.10
C GLY A 47 16.75 14.92 3.79
N TYR A 48 18.05 15.09 3.56
CA TYR A 48 18.94 14.02 3.07
C TYR A 48 18.95 12.76 3.94
N GLY A 49 18.97 12.91 5.26
CA GLY A 49 19.05 11.76 6.18
C GLY A 49 17.82 10.84 6.08
N VAL A 50 16.61 11.42 6.07
CA VAL A 50 15.35 10.67 5.94
C VAL A 50 15.20 10.12 4.52
N LEU A 51 15.59 10.88 3.49
CA LEU A 51 15.62 10.39 2.11
C LEU A 51 16.46 9.11 1.96
N MET A 52 17.65 9.07 2.58
CA MET A 52 18.51 7.88 2.54
C MET A 52 17.88 6.68 3.27
N GLN A 53 17.17 6.92 4.38
CA GLN A 53 16.41 5.88 5.07
C GLN A 53 15.30 5.33 4.17
N ILE A 54 14.51 6.20 3.51
CA ILE A 54 13.48 5.80 2.55
C ILE A 54 14.07 4.94 1.43
N ARG A 55 15.17 5.39 0.80
CA ARG A 55 15.84 4.65 -0.29
C ARG A 55 16.34 3.28 0.17
N SER A 56 16.87 3.17 1.40
CA SER A 56 17.37 1.90 1.93
C SER A 56 16.29 0.82 2.05
N LYS A 57 15.01 1.17 2.15
CA LYS A 57 13.92 0.20 2.27
C LYS A 57 13.58 -0.54 0.96
N GLN A 58 14.08 -0.05 -0.18
CA GLN A 58 13.96 -0.74 -1.46
C GLN A 58 14.86 -1.98 -1.58
N ASN A 59 15.85 -2.11 -0.70
CA ASN A 59 16.71 -3.29 -0.57
C ASN A 59 17.28 -3.32 0.86
N VAL A 60 16.68 -4.13 1.73
CA VAL A 60 17.06 -4.22 3.14
C VAL A 60 18.12 -5.30 3.41
N GLY A 61 18.58 -6.01 2.36
CA GLY A 61 19.48 -7.16 2.47
C GLY A 61 18.74 -8.48 2.18
N ASP A 62 19.49 -9.57 2.03
CA ASP A 62 18.96 -10.95 1.93
C ASP A 62 17.83 -11.19 0.92
N ASN A 63 17.84 -10.41 -0.17
CA ASN A 63 16.81 -10.44 -1.21
C ASN A 63 15.43 -9.89 -0.79
N GLU A 64 15.36 -9.22 0.35
CA GLU A 64 14.14 -8.67 0.93
C GLU A 64 13.99 -7.17 0.70
N ARG A 65 12.75 -6.70 0.80
CA ARG A 65 12.35 -5.31 0.71
C ARG A 65 11.33 -5.01 1.80
N ASP A 66 11.23 -3.77 2.23
CA ASP A 66 10.20 -3.33 3.19
C ASP A 66 9.51 -2.08 2.64
N PHE A 67 8.72 -2.27 1.58
CA PHE A 67 7.97 -1.19 0.95
C PHE A 67 6.91 -0.60 1.88
N GLY A 68 6.40 -1.38 2.84
CA GLY A 68 5.53 -0.93 3.91
C GLY A 68 6.22 0.11 4.79
N GLU A 69 7.47 -0.11 5.21
CA GLU A 69 8.24 0.90 5.94
C GLU A 69 8.64 2.09 5.07
N MET A 70 9.00 1.85 3.81
CA MET A 70 9.23 2.93 2.85
C MET A 70 8.01 3.85 2.78
N ALA A 71 6.83 3.27 2.65
CA ALA A 71 5.57 3.98 2.60
C ALA A 71 5.25 4.68 3.92
N ASN A 72 5.52 4.05 5.06
CA ASN A 72 5.37 4.69 6.37
C ASN A 72 6.24 5.95 6.49
N LEU A 73 7.52 5.86 6.14
CA LEU A 73 8.45 6.98 6.18
C LEU A 73 8.01 8.12 5.24
N ILE A 74 7.49 7.79 4.06
CA ILE A 74 6.93 8.77 3.12
C ILE A 74 5.67 9.43 3.70
N ASN A 75 4.75 8.65 4.27
CA ASN A 75 3.51 9.17 4.84
C ASN A 75 3.78 10.11 6.03
N GLU A 76 4.80 9.83 6.85
CA GLU A 76 5.11 10.63 8.04
C GLU A 76 6.00 11.85 7.75
N ASN A 77 6.87 11.79 6.73
CA ASN A 77 7.90 12.82 6.53
C ASN A 77 7.78 13.60 5.21
N VAL A 78 7.03 13.08 4.22
CA VAL A 78 6.96 13.65 2.87
C VAL A 78 5.57 14.16 2.55
N ILE A 79 4.53 13.36 2.82
CA ILE A 79 3.14 13.77 2.56
C ILE A 79 2.59 14.53 3.77
N VAL A 80 2.59 15.86 3.69
CA VAL A 80 2.18 16.74 4.80
C VAL A 80 0.65 16.87 4.86
N HIS A 81 0.02 16.96 3.69
CA HIS A 81 -1.43 17.05 3.58
C HIS A 81 -1.94 16.26 2.36
N PRO A 82 -3.03 15.49 2.48
CA PRO A 82 -3.64 15.07 3.74
C PRO A 82 -2.74 14.05 4.48
N ARG A 83 -2.97 13.87 5.78
CA ARG A 83 -2.19 12.91 6.57
C ARG A 83 -2.58 11.48 6.20
N TYR A 84 -1.57 10.64 5.93
CA TYR A 84 -1.75 9.24 5.52
C TYR A 84 -1.12 8.24 6.49
N ALA A 85 -1.18 8.51 7.79
CA ALA A 85 -0.80 7.50 8.79
C ALA A 85 -1.61 6.22 8.58
N PHE A 86 -0.95 5.05 8.58
CA PHE A 86 -1.63 3.79 8.27
C PHE A 86 -2.79 3.47 9.21
N ALA A 87 -2.72 3.89 10.47
CA ALA A 87 -3.82 3.73 11.41
C ALA A 87 -5.09 4.46 10.96
N ASP A 88 -4.95 5.66 10.37
CA ASP A 88 -6.08 6.46 9.89
C ASP A 88 -6.59 5.92 8.56
N LEU A 89 -5.68 5.53 7.66
CA LEU A 89 -6.02 4.84 6.42
C LEU A 89 -6.82 3.56 6.68
N ASN A 90 -6.36 2.70 7.59
CA ASN A 90 -7.05 1.47 7.96
C ASN A 90 -8.44 1.73 8.55
N LYS A 91 -8.61 2.77 9.39
CA LYS A 91 -9.93 3.16 9.92
C LYS A 91 -10.87 3.70 8.84
N SER A 92 -10.32 4.25 7.76
CA SER A 92 -11.11 4.80 6.66
C SER A 92 -11.60 3.77 5.65
N VAL A 93 -11.12 2.51 5.75
CA VAL A 93 -11.59 1.41 4.90
C VAL A 93 -13.08 1.19 5.13
N SER A 94 -13.86 1.26 4.06
CA SER A 94 -15.31 1.09 4.17
C SER A 94 -15.67 -0.38 4.44
N LYS A 95 -16.79 -0.64 5.12
CA LYS A 95 -17.22 -2.02 5.47
C LYS A 95 -17.29 -2.98 4.28
N LYS A 96 -17.65 -2.47 3.10
CA LYS A 96 -17.72 -3.26 1.85
C LYS A 96 -16.35 -3.59 1.26
N ASP A 97 -15.27 -2.98 1.78
CA ASP A 97 -13.90 -3.18 1.34
C ASP A 97 -13.06 -3.93 2.35
N GLU A 98 -13.58 -4.21 3.54
CA GLU A 98 -12.88 -5.03 4.54
C GLU A 98 -12.74 -6.48 4.08
N SER A 99 -13.67 -6.94 3.23
CA SER A 99 -13.57 -8.26 2.61
C SER A 99 -14.31 -8.35 1.27
N LYS A 100 -13.91 -9.31 0.45
CA LYS A 100 -14.52 -9.63 -0.86
C LYS A 100 -14.56 -11.14 -1.05
N VAL A 101 -15.69 -11.67 -1.51
CA VAL A 101 -15.76 -13.07 -1.97
C VAL A 101 -15.43 -13.11 -3.46
N VAL A 102 -14.57 -14.03 -3.86
CA VAL A 102 -14.24 -14.27 -5.26
C VAL A 102 -14.49 -15.71 -5.64
N THR A 103 -14.84 -15.93 -6.91
CA THR A 103 -14.98 -17.27 -7.49
C THR A 103 -13.80 -17.53 -8.43
N LEU A 104 -13.03 -18.57 -8.12
CA LEU A 104 -11.82 -18.96 -8.82
C LEU A 104 -12.08 -20.16 -9.74
N ASP A 105 -11.25 -20.27 -10.77
CA ASP A 105 -11.13 -21.45 -11.62
C ASP A 105 -10.22 -22.48 -10.94
N GLY A 106 -10.86 -23.48 -10.35
CA GLY A 106 -10.20 -24.60 -9.72
C GLY A 106 -9.80 -25.71 -10.69
N ARG A 107 -9.26 -26.80 -10.15
CA ARG A 107 -8.87 -28.01 -10.88
C ARG A 107 -10.09 -28.62 -11.57
N LYS A 108 -9.87 -29.09 -12.80
CA LYS A 108 -10.86 -29.83 -13.62
C LYS A 108 -12.16 -29.04 -13.84
N GLY A 109 -12.06 -27.70 -13.96
CA GLY A 109 -13.21 -26.83 -14.24
C GLY A 109 -14.18 -26.63 -13.06
N LYS A 110 -13.80 -27.06 -11.85
CA LYS A 110 -14.57 -26.74 -10.64
C LYS A 110 -14.43 -25.25 -10.33
N LYS A 111 -15.51 -24.62 -9.90
CA LYS A 111 -15.48 -23.27 -9.34
C LYS A 111 -15.28 -23.36 -7.83
N VAL A 112 -14.37 -22.56 -7.29
CA VAL A 112 -14.03 -22.53 -5.87
C VAL A 112 -14.23 -21.12 -5.37
N GLN A 113 -14.94 -20.96 -4.25
CA GLN A 113 -15.15 -19.64 -3.64
C GLN A 113 -14.26 -19.47 -2.42
N ILE A 114 -13.63 -18.30 -2.31
CA ILE A 114 -12.85 -17.90 -1.15
C ILE A 114 -13.26 -16.50 -0.71
N LEU A 115 -13.08 -16.22 0.58
CA LEU A 115 -13.19 -14.88 1.13
C LEU A 115 -11.77 -14.28 1.23
N MET A 116 -11.59 -13.07 0.73
CA MET A 116 -10.38 -12.27 0.90
C MET A 116 -10.65 -11.18 1.92
N LYS A 117 -9.85 -11.09 2.98
CA LYS A 117 -9.87 -9.96 3.93
C LYS A 117 -8.78 -8.95 3.57
N PHE A 118 -9.08 -7.66 3.64
CA PHE A 118 -8.06 -6.64 3.44
C PHE A 118 -7.07 -6.65 4.61
N PRO A 119 -5.76 -6.85 4.40
CA PRO A 119 -4.79 -7.01 5.48
C PRO A 119 -4.39 -5.68 6.14
N GLY A 120 -4.89 -4.55 5.62
CA GLY A 120 -4.46 -3.21 5.99
C GLY A 120 -3.41 -2.66 5.02
N TYR A 121 -3.24 -1.34 5.01
CA TYR A 121 -2.44 -0.65 4.00
C TYR A 121 -0.97 -1.05 3.99
N ARG A 122 -0.32 -1.16 5.15
CA ARG A 122 1.11 -1.52 5.23
C ARG A 122 1.36 -2.88 4.58
N GLU A 123 0.59 -3.88 4.99
CA GLU A 123 0.76 -5.25 4.53
C GLU A 123 0.37 -5.40 3.07
N ALA A 124 -0.72 -4.74 2.65
CA ALA A 124 -1.13 -4.69 1.26
C ALA A 124 -0.04 -4.12 0.33
N ILE A 125 0.71 -3.11 0.77
CA ILE A 125 1.84 -2.55 0.00
C ILE A 125 2.97 -3.56 -0.17
N ASN A 126 3.35 -4.26 0.90
CA ASN A 126 4.38 -5.31 0.82
C ASN A 126 3.94 -6.41 -0.15
N LEU A 127 2.74 -6.97 0.04
CA LEU A 127 2.21 -8.05 -0.80
C LEU A 127 2.11 -7.65 -2.29
N VAL A 128 1.76 -6.40 -2.61
CA VAL A 128 1.71 -5.89 -3.99
C VAL A 128 3.10 -5.78 -4.63
N THR A 129 4.14 -5.58 -3.83
CA THR A 129 5.51 -5.32 -4.31
C THR A 129 6.43 -6.55 -4.25
N ASP A 130 6.10 -7.57 -3.46
CA ASP A 130 6.96 -8.70 -3.13
C ASP A 130 6.84 -9.93 -4.05
N ILE A 131 5.96 -9.92 -5.06
CA ILE A 131 5.81 -11.07 -6.00
C ILE A 131 7.12 -11.42 -6.70
N ARG A 132 8.03 -10.45 -6.83
CA ARG A 132 9.39 -10.64 -7.33
C ARG A 132 10.38 -10.22 -6.24
N GLY A 133 11.26 -11.14 -5.84
CA GLY A 133 12.34 -10.86 -4.91
C GLY A 133 13.26 -9.74 -5.40
N ALA A 134 14.09 -9.18 -4.52
CA ALA A 134 14.96 -8.06 -4.86
C ALA A 134 15.89 -8.30 -6.07
N ASN A 135 16.28 -9.56 -6.28
CA ASN A 135 17.12 -10.10 -7.34
C ASN A 135 16.31 -10.62 -8.56
N GLY A 136 14.99 -10.47 -8.56
CA GLY A 136 14.10 -10.97 -9.61
C GLY A 136 13.67 -12.42 -9.47
N ALA A 137 13.97 -13.10 -8.35
CA ALA A 137 13.48 -14.44 -8.06
C ALA A 137 11.94 -14.47 -7.95
N ASP A 138 11.35 -15.59 -8.36
CA ASP A 138 9.92 -15.85 -8.19
C ASP A 138 9.62 -16.14 -6.71
N MET A 139 8.80 -15.29 -6.11
CA MET A 139 8.39 -15.39 -4.70
C MET A 139 6.92 -15.80 -4.55
N SER A 140 6.27 -16.28 -5.62
CA SER A 140 4.83 -16.56 -5.65
C SER A 140 4.37 -17.54 -4.56
N LEU A 141 5.17 -18.55 -4.21
CA LEU A 141 4.83 -19.47 -3.11
C LEU A 141 4.89 -18.78 -1.74
N GLY A 142 5.89 -17.92 -1.52
CA GLY A 142 6.00 -17.13 -0.28
C GLY A 142 4.82 -16.17 -0.14
N VAL A 143 4.47 -15.48 -1.21
CA VAL A 143 3.30 -14.59 -1.27
C VAL A 143 2.01 -15.38 -1.03
N LEU A 144 1.84 -16.56 -1.63
CA LEU A 144 0.67 -17.42 -1.39
C LEU A 144 0.54 -17.80 0.09
N ASN A 145 1.64 -18.20 0.72
CA ASN A 145 1.66 -18.57 2.13
C ASN A 145 1.31 -17.37 3.05
N ALA A 146 1.83 -16.19 2.75
CA ALA A 146 1.49 -14.97 3.50
C ALA A 146 0.00 -14.61 3.34
N LEU A 147 -0.52 -14.70 2.11
CA LEU A 147 -1.93 -14.49 1.83
C LEU A 147 -2.81 -15.53 2.55
N ASP A 148 -2.42 -16.80 2.57
CA ASP A 148 -3.15 -17.86 3.29
C ASP A 148 -3.27 -17.56 4.79
N GLN A 149 -2.21 -17.05 5.41
CA GLN A 149 -2.20 -16.67 6.82
C GLN A 149 -3.14 -15.50 7.11
N ASP A 150 -3.03 -14.39 6.38
CA ASP A 150 -3.64 -13.14 6.80
C ASP A 150 -4.89 -12.75 6.01
N VAL A 151 -5.01 -13.20 4.76
CA VAL A 151 -5.98 -12.67 3.79
C VAL A 151 -7.02 -13.71 3.40
N PHE A 152 -6.59 -14.89 2.96
CA PHE A 152 -7.46 -15.90 2.39
C PHE A 152 -8.16 -16.70 3.47
N ARG A 153 -9.47 -16.79 3.34
CA ARG A 153 -10.35 -17.49 4.28
C ARG A 153 -11.30 -18.38 3.50
N HIS A 154 -11.75 -19.44 4.17
CA HIS A 154 -12.87 -20.22 3.69
C HIS A 154 -14.12 -19.33 3.57
N ALA A 155 -14.82 -19.39 2.43
CA ALA A 155 -16.01 -18.55 2.20
C ALA A 155 -17.16 -18.88 3.17
N ASP A 156 -17.29 -20.15 3.56
CA ASP A 156 -18.28 -20.65 4.52
C ASP A 156 -17.81 -20.54 5.99
N LYS A 157 -16.51 -20.40 6.21
CA LYS A 157 -15.88 -20.26 7.53
C LYS A 157 -14.87 -19.09 7.54
N PRO A 158 -15.36 -17.84 7.59
CA PRO A 158 -14.54 -16.63 7.44
C PRO A 158 -13.37 -16.46 8.42
N ASP A 159 -13.36 -17.20 9.52
CA ASP A 159 -12.31 -17.15 10.55
C ASP A 159 -11.21 -18.20 10.33
N ASN A 160 -11.41 -19.13 9.39
CA ASN A 160 -10.45 -20.17 9.09
C ASN A 160 -9.56 -19.75 7.91
N PRO A 161 -8.23 -19.64 8.10
CA PRO A 161 -7.30 -19.44 6.99
C PRO A 161 -7.31 -20.62 6.02
N LEU A 162 -6.96 -20.35 4.76
CA LEU A 162 -6.65 -21.40 3.80
C LEU A 162 -5.22 -21.91 4.03
N ASP A 163 -4.89 -23.04 3.41
CA ASP A 163 -3.55 -23.61 3.47
C ASP A 163 -3.16 -24.24 2.12
N ILE A 164 -1.91 -24.71 2.05
CA ILE A 164 -1.39 -25.34 0.83
C ILE A 164 -2.16 -26.61 0.42
N GLN A 165 -2.78 -27.31 1.38
CA GLN A 165 -3.58 -28.50 1.09
C GLN A 165 -4.88 -28.11 0.38
N PHE A 166 -5.54 -27.04 0.80
CA PHE A 166 -6.70 -26.49 0.10
C PHE A 166 -6.38 -26.22 -1.38
N TRP A 167 -5.24 -25.60 -1.67
CA TRP A 167 -4.81 -25.33 -3.05
C TRP A 167 -4.43 -26.60 -3.80
N GLY A 168 -3.85 -27.60 -3.12
CA GLY A 168 -3.60 -28.93 -3.68
C GLY A 168 -4.88 -29.62 -4.14
N ASP A 169 -5.95 -29.53 -3.36
CA ASP A 169 -7.22 -30.19 -3.65
C ASP A 169 -8.05 -29.41 -4.67
N ASN A 170 -8.03 -28.09 -4.59
CA ASN A 170 -8.94 -27.22 -5.32
C ASN A 170 -8.30 -26.50 -6.52
N GLY A 171 -7.00 -26.24 -6.52
CA GLY A 171 -6.35 -25.34 -7.49
C GLY A 171 -6.75 -23.88 -7.34
N GLY A 172 -6.35 -23.04 -8.30
CA GLY A 172 -6.73 -21.62 -8.35
C GLY A 172 -5.83 -20.66 -7.57
N GLY A 173 -4.77 -21.14 -6.88
CA GLY A 173 -3.91 -20.29 -6.06
C GLY A 173 -3.24 -19.12 -6.81
N VAL A 174 -2.75 -19.34 -8.04
CA VAL A 174 -2.16 -18.27 -8.86
C VAL A 174 -3.20 -17.20 -9.23
N GLN A 175 -4.42 -17.62 -9.56
CA GLN A 175 -5.52 -16.68 -9.80
C GLN A 175 -5.89 -15.94 -8.52
N ALA A 176 -5.93 -16.62 -7.38
CA ALA A 176 -6.20 -16.02 -6.08
C ALA A 176 -5.20 -14.90 -5.75
N ILE A 177 -3.90 -15.13 -5.99
CA ILE A 177 -2.86 -14.10 -5.85
C ILE A 177 -3.20 -12.89 -6.72
N SER A 178 -3.42 -13.08 -8.03
CA SER A 178 -3.74 -11.98 -8.94
C SER A 178 -4.99 -11.18 -8.52
N GLU A 179 -6.04 -11.87 -8.08
CA GLU A 179 -7.28 -11.27 -7.60
C GLU A 179 -7.06 -10.48 -6.30
N ALA A 180 -6.24 -11.00 -5.38
CA ALA A 180 -5.90 -10.32 -4.13
C ALA A 180 -5.15 -9.01 -4.37
N LEU A 181 -4.15 -9.03 -5.25
CA LEU A 181 -3.32 -7.85 -5.56
C LEU A 181 -4.14 -6.75 -6.25
N THR A 182 -5.04 -7.16 -7.15
CA THR A 182 -6.01 -6.26 -7.77
C THR A 182 -6.92 -5.64 -6.71
N TYR A 183 -7.50 -6.48 -5.85
CA TYR A 183 -8.36 -6.04 -4.76
C TYR A 183 -7.64 -5.05 -3.82
N PHE A 184 -6.40 -5.34 -3.42
CA PHE A 184 -5.62 -4.43 -2.58
C PHE A 184 -5.38 -3.09 -3.25
N THR A 185 -5.00 -3.11 -4.53
CA THR A 185 -4.78 -1.90 -5.32
C THR A 185 -6.07 -1.06 -5.41
N GLU A 186 -7.21 -1.69 -5.66
CA GLU A 186 -8.52 -1.03 -5.70
C GLU A 186 -8.92 -0.42 -4.36
N VAL A 187 -8.69 -1.12 -3.25
CA VAL A 187 -9.01 -0.62 -1.90
C VAL A 187 -8.09 0.56 -1.55
N MET A 188 -6.78 0.41 -1.77
CA MET A 188 -5.81 1.44 -1.44
C MET A 188 -5.98 2.69 -2.33
N ASP A 189 -6.28 2.57 -3.63
CA ASP A 189 -6.39 3.73 -4.51
C ASP A 189 -7.80 4.36 -4.58
N ARG A 190 -8.78 3.81 -3.84
CA ARG A 190 -10.16 4.32 -3.84
C ARG A 190 -10.27 5.82 -3.54
N GLU A 191 -9.46 6.25 -2.58
CA GLU A 191 -9.32 7.64 -2.15
C GLU A 191 -8.02 8.29 -2.65
N GLY A 192 -7.39 7.66 -3.65
CA GLY A 192 -6.22 8.14 -4.38
C GLY A 192 -4.88 7.91 -3.67
N TYR A 193 -4.83 7.09 -2.62
CA TYR A 193 -3.62 6.95 -1.82
C TYR A 193 -2.45 6.37 -2.63
N LEU A 194 -2.65 5.32 -3.44
CA LEU A 194 -1.54 4.78 -4.26
C LEU A 194 -1.05 5.78 -5.30
N THR A 195 -1.98 6.50 -5.94
CA THR A 195 -1.64 7.57 -6.87
C THR A 195 -0.80 8.65 -6.19
N ILE A 196 -1.21 9.10 -5.01
CA ILE A 196 -0.50 10.13 -4.24
C ILE A 196 0.85 9.63 -3.73
N PHE A 197 0.90 8.40 -3.22
CA PHE A 197 2.12 7.73 -2.80
C PHE A 197 3.12 7.63 -3.96
N GLY A 198 2.68 7.22 -5.15
CA GLY A 198 3.51 7.18 -6.35
C GLY A 198 4.06 8.56 -6.73
N LYS A 199 3.23 9.62 -6.62
CA LYS A 199 3.67 11.00 -6.82
C LYS A 199 4.70 11.45 -5.78
N ALA A 200 4.51 11.07 -4.51
CA ALA A 200 5.49 11.34 -3.45
C ALA A 200 6.83 10.65 -3.76
N VAL A 201 6.82 9.40 -4.24
CA VAL A 201 8.04 8.71 -4.66
C VAL A 201 8.73 9.46 -5.82
N THR A 202 7.98 9.92 -6.82
CA THR A 202 8.53 10.73 -7.93
C THR A 202 9.09 12.06 -7.44
N PHE A 203 8.42 12.74 -6.51
CA PHE A 203 8.90 13.98 -5.91
C PHE A 203 10.29 13.81 -5.26
N LEU A 204 10.60 12.63 -4.72
CA LEU A 204 11.90 12.32 -4.13
C LEU A 204 13.00 11.94 -5.14
N GLN A 205 12.67 11.70 -6.42
CA GLN A 205 13.64 11.29 -7.45
C GLN A 205 14.60 12.39 -7.90
N PRO A 206 14.16 13.62 -8.25
CA PRO A 206 15.05 14.67 -8.73
C PRO A 206 15.90 15.31 -7.63
N LEU A 207 15.71 14.92 -6.36
CA LEU A 207 16.39 15.57 -5.25
C LEU A 207 17.90 15.35 -5.25
N TYR A 208 18.44 14.27 -5.86
CA TYR A 208 19.86 14.08 -6.24
C TYR A 208 20.01 12.91 -7.21
#